data_AF-A0A8X6M527-F1
#
_entry.id   AF-A0A8X6M527-F1
#
_cell.length_a   1.000
_cell.length_b   1.000
_cell.length_c   1.000
_cell.angle_alpha   90.00
_cell.angle_beta   90.00
_cell.angle_gamma   90.00
#
_symmetry.space_group_name_H-M   'P 1'
#
loop_
_entity.id
_entity.type
_entity.pdbx_description
1 polymer ?
#
loop_
_entity_poly.entity_id
_entity_poly.type
_entity_poly.pdbx_seq_one_letter_code
_entity_poly.pdbx_strand_id
1 'polypeptide(L)'
;MGRVDMMDRLISYYRISTQTKKWTMRVFAHFLLMATCNAWIMYIRHCKECKVPLRNRLHLMDFKLVIAESLIKAEVSKETVQERPQRKKTTNCSFACE
;
A
#
# COMPACT_ATOMS: atom_id res chain seq x y z
N MET A 1 8.16 27.46 -1.43
CA MET A 1 6.78 26.99 -1.23
C MET A 1 6.37 26.17 -2.45
N GLY A 2 6.53 24.84 -2.48
CA GLY A 2 6.20 24.09 -3.72
C GLY A 2 6.32 22.57 -3.65
N ARG A 3 7.12 22.05 -2.71
CA ARG A 3 7.20 20.60 -2.48
C ARG A 3 5.95 20.04 -1.79
N VAL A 4 5.30 20.84 -0.94
CA VAL A 4 4.05 20.45 -0.26
C VAL A 4 2.90 20.38 -1.27
N ASP A 5 2.81 21.34 -2.19
CA ASP A 5 1.78 21.37 -3.24
C ASP A 5 1.92 20.19 -4.22
N MET A 6 3.16 19.80 -4.53
CA MET A 6 3.42 18.61 -5.34
C MET A 6 2.95 17.32 -4.64
N MET A 7 3.21 17.20 -3.33
CA MET A 7 2.73 16.05 -2.54
C MET A 7 1.21 15.99 -2.52
N ASP A 8 0.55 17.12 -2.24
CA ASP A 8 -0.91 17.20 -2.16
C ASP A 8 -1.56 16.81 -3.50
N ARG A 9 -0.97 17.27 -4.60
CA ARG A 9 -1.38 16.88 -5.96
C ARG A 9 -1.23 15.38 -6.21
N LEU A 10 -0.13 14.76 -5.80
CA LEU A 10 0.09 13.30 -5.93
C LEU A 10 -0.90 12.49 -5.07
N ILE A 11 -1.25 13.00 -3.88
CA ILE A 11 -2.22 12.37 -2.99
C ILE A 11 -3.63 12.42 -3.58
N SER A 12 -3.97 13.53 -4.23
CA SER A 12 -5.26 13.68 -4.91
C SER A 12 -5.39 12.72 -6.11
N TYR A 13 -4.36 12.61 -6.96
CA TYR A 13 -4.38 11.70 -8.11
C TYR A 13 -4.41 10.21 -7.73
N TYR A 14 -3.69 9.81 -6.69
CA TYR A 14 -3.56 8.41 -6.29
C TYR A 14 -4.27 8.09 -4.96
N ARG A 15 -5.41 8.74 -4.74
CA ARG A 15 -6.15 8.65 -3.49
C ARG A 15 -6.67 7.22 -3.28
N ILE A 16 -6.31 6.63 -2.14
CA ILE A 16 -6.92 5.38 -1.69
C ILE A 16 -8.32 5.72 -1.19
N SER A 17 -9.34 5.30 -1.93
CA SER A 17 -10.73 5.51 -1.52
C SER A 17 -11.13 4.45 -0.49
N THR A 18 -10.79 4.68 0.78
CA THR A 18 -11.34 3.87 1.87
C THR A 18 -12.73 4.40 2.23
N GLN A 19 -13.79 3.67 1.89
CA GLN A 19 -15.18 4.01 2.26
C GLN A 19 -15.48 3.68 3.74
N THR A 20 -14.62 4.12 4.65
CA THR A 20 -14.78 3.87 6.09
C THR A 20 -15.34 5.11 6.80
N LYS A 21 -16.35 4.92 7.66
CA LYS A 21 -16.91 5.99 8.50
C LYS A 21 -15.96 6.46 9.61
N LYS A 22 -14.98 5.64 9.99
CA LYS A 22 -13.99 5.94 11.04
C LYS A 22 -12.92 6.93 10.51
N TRP A 23 -12.86 8.13 11.07
CA TRP A 23 -11.89 9.17 10.66
C TRP A 23 -10.43 8.74 10.86
N THR A 24 -10.14 7.93 11.87
CA THR A 24 -8.78 7.42 12.15
C THR A 24 -8.21 6.60 10.99
N MET A 25 -9.04 5.80 10.32
CA MET A 25 -8.61 5.01 9.16
C MET A 25 -8.28 5.90 7.96
N ARG A 26 -9.01 7.00 7.77
CA ARG A 26 -8.70 8.00 6.73
C ARG A 26 -7.35 8.67 6.99
N VAL A 27 -7.07 9.02 8.25
CA VAL A 27 -5.79 9.61 8.66
C VAL A 27 -4.65 8.61 8.46
N PHE A 28 -4.83 7.35 8.85
CA PHE A 28 -3.83 6.30 8.65
C PHE A 28 -3.51 6.08 7.16
N ALA A 29 -4.53 5.94 6.32
CA ALA A 29 -4.34 5.79 4.87
C ALA A 29 -3.63 7.01 4.25
N HIS A 30 -3.94 8.22 4.74
CA HIS A 30 -3.26 9.45 4.33
C HIS A 30 -1.77 9.43 4.70
N PHE A 31 -1.41 8.99 5.91
CA PHE A 31 -0.01 8.85 6.32
C PHE A 31 0.75 7.82 5.47
N LEU A 32 0.13 6.68 5.13
CA LEU A 32 0.73 5.70 4.23
C LEU A 32 1.01 6.28 2.84
N LEU A 33 0.06 7.06 2.31
CA LEU A 33 0.23 7.76 1.03
C LEU A 33 1.36 8.78 1.09
N MET A 34 1.44 9.57 2.15
CA MET A 34 2.53 10.52 2.40
C MET A 34 3.88 9.81 2.47
N ALA A 35 3.99 8.73 3.24
CA ALA A 35 5.22 7.94 3.36
C ALA A 35 5.68 7.37 2.00
N THR A 36 4.73 6.84 1.22
CA THR A 36 5.02 6.26 -0.10
C THR A 36 5.49 7.32 -1.10
N CYS A 37 4.87 8.51 -1.10
CA CYS A 37 5.30 9.62 -1.95
C CYS A 37 6.70 10.12 -1.56
N ASN A 38 6.98 10.21 -0.25
CA ASN A 38 8.32 10.53 0.25
C ASN A 38 9.37 9.50 -0.21
N ALA A 39 9.06 8.20 -0.11
CA ALA A 39 9.92 7.12 -0.58
C ALA A 39 10.20 7.20 -2.09
N TRP A 40 9.18 7.50 -2.90
CA TRP A 40 9.35 7.66 -4.33
C TRP A 40 10.26 8.85 -4.70
N ILE A 41 10.16 9.97 -3.97
CA ILE A 41 11.06 11.11 -4.17
C ILE A 41 12.51 10.71 -3.82
N MET A 42 12.71 9.97 -2.74
CA MET A 42 14.05 9.44 -2.39
C MET A 42 14.57 8.50 -3.48
N TYR A 43 13.73 7.62 -4.02
CA TYR A 43 14.06 6.75 -5.15
C TYR A 43 14.50 7.56 -6.38
N ILE A 44 13.75 8.59 -6.77
CA ILE A 44 14.15 9.44 -7.91
C ILE A 44 15.51 10.12 -7.67
N ARG A 45 15.75 10.60 -6.45
CA ARG A 45 17.04 11.20 -6.08
C ARG A 45 18.17 10.19 -6.21
N HIS A 46 17.96 8.97 -5.72
CA HIS A 46 18.92 7.89 -5.85
C HIS A 46 19.18 7.50 -7.31
N CYS A 47 18.14 7.41 -8.14
CA CYS A 47 18.29 7.18 -9.58
C CYS A 47 19.07 8.29 -10.30
N LYS A 48 18.98 9.54 -9.83
CA LYS A 48 19.79 10.64 -10.36
C LYS A 48 21.26 10.47 -10.00
N GLU A 49 21.56 10.10 -8.75
CA GLU A 49 22.92 9.83 -8.27
C GLU A 49 23.57 8.68 -9.04
N CYS A 50 22.83 7.58 -9.22
CA CYS A 50 23.29 6.39 -9.95
C CYS A 50 23.25 6.54 -11.48
N LYS A 51 22.98 7.75 -12.01
CA LYS A 51 22.89 8.06 -13.45
C LYS A 51 21.96 7.13 -14.24
N VAL A 52 20.89 6.65 -13.60
CA VAL A 52 19.89 5.79 -14.25
C VAL A 52 19.10 6.62 -15.29
N PRO A 53 19.01 6.16 -16.55
CA PRO A 53 18.29 6.86 -17.60
C PRO A 53 16.80 7.00 -17.24
N LEU A 54 16.17 8.10 -17.67
CA LEU A 54 14.77 8.40 -17.33
C LEU A 54 13.81 7.28 -17.72
N ARG A 55 14.08 6.60 -18.85
CA ARG A 55 13.29 5.48 -19.38
C ARG A 55 13.22 4.27 -18.43
N ASN A 56 14.20 4.13 -17.55
CA ASN A 56 14.28 3.01 -16.61
C ASN A 56 13.79 3.39 -15.20
N ARG A 57 13.30 4.61 -15.00
CA ARG A 57 12.77 5.06 -13.71
C ARG A 57 11.30 4.69 -13.62
N LEU A 58 10.90 4.10 -12.50
CA LEU A 58 9.50 3.73 -12.27
C LEU A 58 8.63 4.97 -12.04
N HIS A 59 7.46 4.98 -12.68
CA HIS A 59 6.40 5.92 -12.34
C HIS A 59 5.84 5.62 -10.94
N LEU A 60 5.17 6.60 -10.34
CA LEU A 60 4.66 6.47 -8.97
C LEU A 60 3.70 5.29 -8.80
N MET A 61 2.89 4.97 -9.83
CA MET A 61 1.99 3.81 -9.80
C MET A 61 2.76 2.49 -9.75
N ASP A 62 3.73 2.31 -10.64
CA ASP A 62 4.54 1.08 -10.70
C ASP A 62 5.35 0.90 -9.42
N PHE A 63 5.88 1.99 -8.88
CA PHE A 63 6.56 1.98 -7.59
C PHE A 63 5.65 1.50 -6.46
N LYS A 64 4.38 1.95 -6.45
CA LYS A 64 3.37 1.48 -5.50
C LYS A 64 3.03 -0.01 -5.68
N LEU A 65 2.93 -0.48 -6.93
CA LEU A 65 2.71 -1.89 -7.23
C LEU A 65 3.84 -2.76 -6.70
N VAL A 66 5.10 -2.36 -6.94
CA VAL A 66 6.27 -3.09 -6.40
C VAL A 66 6.25 -3.14 -4.88
N ILE A 67 5.89 -2.04 -4.21
CA ILE A 67 5.72 -2.03 -2.75
C ILE A 67 4.61 -3.00 -2.33
N ALA A 68 3.45 -2.96 -2.98
CA ALA A 68 2.35 -3.86 -2.66
C ALA A 68 2.74 -5.33 -2.84
N GLU A 69 3.37 -5.68 -3.95
CA GLU A 69 3.86 -7.04 -4.21
C GLU A 69 4.87 -7.50 -3.17
N SER A 70 5.83 -6.64 -2.81
CA SER A 70 6.85 -6.99 -1.80
C SER A 70 6.24 -7.21 -0.42
N LEU A 71 5.22 -6.43 -0.05
CA LEU A 71 4.49 -6.62 1.21
C LEU A 71 3.64 -7.90 1.19
N ILE A 72 2.97 -8.21 0.08
CA ILE A 72 2.19 -9.45 -0.05
C ILE A 72 3.13 -10.66 0.04
N LYS A 73 4.25 -10.64 -0.72
CA LYS A 73 5.26 -11.71 -0.69
C LYS A 73 5.85 -11.88 0.72
N ALA A 74 6.09 -10.79 1.44
CA ALA A 74 6.62 -10.81 2.80
C ALA A 74 5.62 -11.33 3.84
N GLU A 75 4.31 -11.27 3.57
CA GLU A 75 3.30 -11.88 4.44
C GLU A 75 3.21 -13.39 4.18
N VAL A 76 3.22 -13.81 2.91
CA VAL A 76 3.19 -15.24 2.53
C VAL A 76 4.37 -16.02 3.12
N SER A 77 5.55 -15.41 3.18
CA SER A 77 6.73 -16.04 3.78
C SER A 77 6.65 -16.17 5.31
N LYS A 78 5.81 -15.38 5.99
CA LYS A 78 5.56 -15.53 7.44
C LYS A 78 4.57 -16.66 7.72
N GLU A 79 3.58 -16.85 6.85
CA GLU A 79 2.62 -17.94 6.98
C GLU A 79 3.24 -19.32 6.82
N THR A 80 4.38 -19.43 6.12
CA THR A 80 5.13 -20.70 6.02
C THR A 80 5.89 -21.07 7.29
N VAL A 81 6.07 -20.14 8.23
CA VAL A 81 6.78 -20.37 9.51
C VAL A 81 5.82 -20.45 10.70
N GLN A 82 4.58 -19.97 10.56
CA GLN A 82 3.59 -20.00 11.63
C GLN A 82 2.31 -20.66 11.15
N GLU A 83 2.21 -21.99 11.36
CA GLU A 83 0.93 -22.67 11.42
C GLU A 83 0.04 -21.95 12.44
N ARG A 84 -0.88 -21.10 11.95
CA ARG A 84 -1.97 -20.55 12.76
C ARG A 84 -3.00 -21.67 12.93
N PRO A 85 -3.46 -22.00 14.15
CA PRO A 85 -4.55 -22.95 14.33
C PRO A 85 -5.77 -22.40 13.58
N GLN A 86 -6.23 -23.20 12.61
CA GLN A 86 -7.40 -22.95 11.79
C GLN A 86 -8.57 -22.55 12.71
N ARG A 87 -9.07 -21.31 12.57
CA ARG A 87 -10.37 -20.94 13.13
C ARG A 87 -11.41 -21.73 12.34
N LYS A 88 -11.80 -22.89 12.87
CA LYS A 88 -12.83 -23.78 12.30
C LYS A 88 -14.05 -22.93 11.97
N LYS A 89 -14.31 -22.70 10.69
CA LYS A 89 -15.64 -22.33 10.24
C LYS A 89 -16.47 -23.59 10.39
N THR A 90 -17.21 -23.71 11.48
CA THR A 90 -18.32 -24.65 11.56
C THR A 90 -19.37 -24.17 10.57
N THR A 91 -19.20 -24.58 9.32
CA THR A 91 -20.33 -24.76 8.43
C THR A 91 -21.05 -26.01 8.92
N ASN A 92 -22.30 -25.83 9.33
CA ASN A 92 -23.44 -26.75 9.18
C ASN A 92 -24.38 -26.58 10.37
N CYS A 93 -25.56 -26.02 10.12
CA CYS A 93 -26.80 -26.78 10.34
C CYS A 93 -27.98 -26.03 9.75
N SER A 94 -28.64 -26.69 8.81
CA SER A 94 -30.04 -26.49 8.47
C SER A 94 -30.90 -26.46 9.73
N PHE A 95 -31.66 -25.39 9.89
CA PHE A 95 -32.96 -25.32 10.57
C PHE A 95 -33.77 -24.40 9.64
N ALA A 96 -34.59 -24.85 8.69
CA ALA A 96 -35.76 -25.73 8.77
C ALA A 96 -36.74 -25.29 9.87
N CYS A 97 -37.86 -24.68 9.44
CA CYS A 97 -39.13 -24.39 10.14
C CYS A 97 -39.03 -23.62 11.47
N GLU A 98 -39.92 -22.70 11.83
CA GLU A 98 -41.33 -22.44 11.52
C GLU A 98 -41.63 -20.96 11.84
#